data_AF-A0A8T0HXZ3-F1
#
_entry.id   AF-A0A8T0HXZ3-F1
#
_cell.length_a   1.000
_cell.length_b   1.000
_cell.length_c   1.000
_cell.angle_alpha   90.00
_cell.angle_beta   90.00
_cell.angle_gamma   90.00
#
_symmetry.space_group_name_H-M   'P 1'
#
loop_
_entity.id
_entity.type
_entity.pdbx_description
1 polymer ?
#
loop_
_entity_poly.entity_id
_entity_poly.type
_entity_poly.pdbx_seq_one_letter_code
_entity_poly.pdbx_strand_id
1 'polypeptide(L)'
;MLIDAERPREGLDDLLAYATYVVSSAKFPQTWTSAPTVAEALLQMLVRLPRLKFVIVTLGASGCIMLERHTPDSTEAGMEDDAVEVNELLESLTRQAGELRDSHPTAVSSKVRRLSSADSSDGQQQIWGRFHVGTAEVIPASELVDTTGAGDGFIGGVMFAILAGLSPQKLLALGATVASLSGLNPQLKAVETVVNIPFVFCDLMIHFLCRSYLISSVSIKMLHPLSISTY
;
A
#
# COMPACT_ATOMS: atom_id res chain seq x y z
N MET A 1 7.35 -1.44 13.17
CA MET A 1 6.14 -0.63 13.38
C MET A 1 5.69 -0.03 12.06
N LEU A 2 4.40 -0.14 11.72
CA LEU A 2 3.80 0.56 10.59
C LEU A 2 3.09 1.81 11.13
N ILE A 3 3.31 2.96 10.49
CA ILE A 3 2.66 4.23 10.82
C ILE A 3 1.81 4.67 9.64
N ASP A 4 0.58 5.06 9.93
CA ASP A 4 -0.25 5.86 9.03
C ASP A 4 0.03 7.35 9.25
N ALA A 5 0.47 8.03 8.19
CA ALA A 5 0.88 9.42 8.20
C ALA A 5 0.02 10.26 7.24
N GLU A 6 -1.08 10.79 7.77
CA GLU A 6 -2.04 11.60 7.02
C GLU A 6 -1.60 13.08 6.87
N ARG A 7 -1.18 13.72 7.96
CA ARG A 7 -0.87 15.16 8.03
C ARG A 7 0.23 15.44 9.05
N PRO A 8 1.08 16.46 8.81
CA PRO A 8 2.01 16.94 9.83
C PRO A 8 1.26 17.38 11.09
N ARG A 9 1.76 16.96 12.24
CA ARG A 9 1.25 17.33 13.57
C ARG A 9 2.36 17.23 14.60
N GLU A 10 2.21 17.94 15.70
CA GLU A 10 3.15 17.89 16.82
C GLU A 10 3.39 16.44 17.28
N GLY A 11 4.65 16.08 17.50
CA GLY A 11 5.07 14.73 17.92
C GLY A 11 5.09 13.66 16.82
N LEU A 12 4.67 13.96 15.59
CA LEU A 12 4.74 12.98 14.49
C LEU A 12 6.19 12.62 14.12
N ASP A 13 7.11 13.60 14.18
CA ASP A 13 8.53 13.38 13.86
C ASP A 13 9.17 12.36 14.81
N ASP A 14 8.86 12.47 16.10
CA ASP A 14 9.32 11.52 17.11
C ASP A 14 8.79 10.12 16.84
N LEU A 15 7.53 9.99 16.41
CA LEU A 15 6.95 8.70 16.05
C LEU A 15 7.59 8.12 14.79
N LEU A 16 7.80 8.95 13.75
CA LEU A 16 8.43 8.56 12.49
C LEU A 16 9.86 8.05 12.69
N ALA A 17 10.59 8.55 13.68
CA ALA A 17 11.94 8.06 14.02
C ALA A 17 11.97 6.55 14.41
N TYR A 18 10.83 5.99 14.83
CA TYR A 18 10.69 4.56 15.15
C TYR A 18 9.99 3.76 14.04
N ALA A 19 9.62 4.40 12.93
CA ALA A 19 8.93 3.74 11.83
C ALA A 19 9.81 2.68 11.17
N THR A 20 9.24 1.50 10.94
CA THR A 20 9.81 0.51 10.02
C THR A 20 9.17 0.62 8.65
N TYR A 21 7.87 0.97 8.63
CA TYR A 21 7.04 1.13 7.45
C TYR A 21 6.19 2.38 7.63
N VAL A 22 5.98 3.13 6.55
CA VAL A 22 5.04 4.26 6.53
C VAL A 22 4.05 4.06 5.39
N VAL A 23 2.78 4.30 5.65
CA VAL A 23 1.76 4.50 4.63
C VAL A 23 1.21 5.91 4.80
N SER A 24 1.01 6.64 3.71
CA SER A 24 0.57 8.03 3.76
C SER A 24 -0.30 8.42 2.57
N SER A 25 -1.02 9.53 2.71
CA SER A 25 -1.69 10.20 1.59
C SER A 25 -0.68 10.90 0.66
N ALA A 26 -1.10 11.19 -0.58
CA ALA A 26 -0.27 11.83 -1.62
C ALA A 26 0.47 13.09 -1.17
N LYS A 27 -0.17 13.91 -0.33
CA LYS A 27 0.36 15.24 0.04
C LYS A 27 1.34 15.20 1.20
N PHE A 28 1.27 14.17 2.05
CA PHE A 28 2.03 14.13 3.29
C PHE A 28 3.55 14.16 3.05
N PRO A 29 4.15 13.27 2.22
CA PRO A 29 5.60 13.24 2.03
C PRO A 29 6.17 14.58 1.56
N GLN A 30 5.54 15.21 0.57
CA GLN A 30 5.99 16.51 0.04
C GLN A 30 5.87 17.61 1.09
N THR A 31 4.78 17.62 1.88
CA THR A 31 4.60 18.61 2.94
C THR A 31 5.63 18.44 4.06
N TRP A 32 5.96 17.19 4.42
CA TRP A 32 6.90 16.88 5.49
C TRP A 32 8.37 17.10 5.09
N THR A 33 8.70 16.81 3.82
CA THR A 33 10.07 16.98 3.31
C THR A 33 10.36 18.35 2.71
N SER A 34 9.32 19.06 2.29
CA SER A 34 9.40 20.23 1.41
C SER A 34 9.96 19.93 0.01
N ALA A 35 9.98 18.66 -0.41
CA ALA A 35 10.47 18.28 -1.73
C ALA A 35 9.44 18.63 -2.83
N PRO A 36 9.92 19.02 -4.03
CA PRO A 36 9.05 19.49 -5.12
C PRO A 36 8.21 18.37 -5.74
N THR A 37 8.67 17.13 -5.69
CA THR A 37 7.99 15.97 -6.29
C THR A 37 7.77 14.86 -5.25
N VAL A 38 6.83 13.95 -5.55
CA VAL A 38 6.59 12.77 -4.71
C VAL A 38 7.83 11.87 -4.68
N ALA A 39 8.50 11.63 -5.81
CA ALA A 39 9.67 10.74 -5.86
C ALA A 39 10.80 11.25 -4.95
N GLU A 40 11.11 12.55 -5.03
CA GLU A 40 12.11 13.19 -4.18
C GLU A 40 11.69 13.22 -2.72
N ALA A 41 10.41 13.46 -2.44
CA ALA A 41 9.90 13.41 -1.08
C ALA A 41 10.12 12.03 -0.44
N LEU A 42 9.81 10.94 -1.16
CA LEU A 42 10.02 9.59 -0.65
C LEU A 42 11.51 9.28 -0.46
N LEU A 43 12.37 9.70 -1.40
CA LEU A 43 13.82 9.57 -1.26
C LEU A 43 14.31 10.29 0.01
N GLN A 44 13.91 11.55 0.21
CA GLN A 44 14.27 12.32 1.38
C GLN A 44 13.72 11.72 2.69
N MET A 45 12.51 11.14 2.68
CA MET A 45 11.99 10.40 3.82
C MET A 45 12.90 9.23 4.20
N LEU A 46 13.32 8.43 3.22
CA LEU A 46 14.24 7.33 3.49
C LEU A 46 15.58 7.87 4.01
N VAL A 47 16.16 8.90 3.39
CA VAL A 47 17.42 9.52 3.86
C VAL A 47 17.32 9.98 5.31
N ARG A 48 16.23 10.67 5.69
CA ARG A 48 16.02 11.18 7.05
C ARG A 48 15.66 10.09 8.07
N LEU A 49 15.08 8.97 7.63
CA LEU A 49 14.58 7.88 8.48
C LEU A 49 15.36 6.57 8.21
N PRO A 50 16.53 6.35 8.84
CA PRO A 50 17.42 5.22 8.52
C PRO A 50 16.83 3.84 8.82
N ARG A 51 15.82 3.76 9.71
CA ARG A 51 15.10 2.52 10.04
C ARG A 51 13.98 2.17 9.06
N LEU A 52 13.59 3.14 8.24
CA LEU A 52 12.48 2.99 7.31
C LEU A 52 12.90 2.03 6.19
N LYS A 53 12.18 0.89 6.12
CA LYS A 53 12.37 -0.13 5.09
C LYS A 53 11.62 0.24 3.81
N PHE A 54 10.41 0.78 3.96
CA PHE A 54 9.69 1.35 2.82
C PHE A 54 8.68 2.42 3.27
N VAL A 55 8.31 3.25 2.31
CA VAL A 55 7.17 4.19 2.39
C VAL A 55 6.22 3.91 1.23
N ILE A 56 4.92 3.92 1.50
CA ILE A 56 3.85 3.79 0.51
C ILE A 56 3.02 5.06 0.51
N VAL A 57 2.69 5.55 -0.68
CA VAL A 57 1.79 6.66 -0.90
C VAL A 57 0.56 6.17 -1.65
N THR A 58 -0.63 6.36 -1.07
CA THR A 58 -1.89 6.08 -1.75
C THR A 58 -2.32 7.28 -2.60
N LEU A 59 -2.75 7.03 -3.84
CA LEU A 59 -3.14 8.02 -4.84
C LEU A 59 -4.62 7.92 -5.24
N GLY A 60 -5.44 7.20 -4.46
CA GLY A 60 -6.84 6.95 -4.78
C GLY A 60 -6.99 6.13 -6.06
N ALA A 61 -7.77 6.62 -7.03
CA ALA A 61 -8.01 5.94 -8.30
C ALA A 61 -6.76 5.74 -9.16
N SER A 62 -5.68 6.47 -8.88
CA SER A 62 -4.38 6.28 -9.54
C SER A 62 -3.51 5.19 -8.88
N GLY A 63 -4.02 4.48 -7.88
CA GLY A 63 -3.32 3.38 -7.23
C GLY A 63 -2.38 3.84 -6.13
N CYS A 64 -1.14 3.36 -6.12
CA CYS A 64 -0.17 3.67 -5.09
C CYS A 64 1.28 3.61 -5.60
N ILE A 65 2.17 4.29 -4.88
CA ILE A 65 3.62 4.27 -5.12
C ILE A 65 4.31 3.80 -3.85
N MET A 66 5.29 2.90 -3.97
CA MET A 66 6.15 2.49 -2.87
C MET A 66 7.61 2.74 -3.22
N LEU A 67 8.36 3.35 -2.30
CA LEU A 67 9.81 3.36 -2.35
C LEU A 67 10.36 2.41 -1.28
N GLU A 68 11.09 1.41 -1.73
CA GLU A 68 11.69 0.38 -0.88
C GLU A 68 13.20 0.61 -0.77
N ARG A 69 13.71 0.62 0.47
CA ARG A 69 15.13 0.62 0.77
C ARG A 69 15.72 -0.75 0.52
N HIS A 70 16.89 -0.77 -0.09
CA HIS A 70 17.71 -1.96 -0.19
C HIS A 70 19.05 -1.76 0.54
N THR A 71 19.54 -2.80 1.19
CA THR A 71 20.86 -2.78 1.82
C THR A 71 21.92 -3.24 0.82
N PRO A 72 23.10 -2.61 0.75
CA PRO A 72 24.15 -3.04 -0.18
C PRO A 72 24.62 -4.49 0.06
N ASP A 73 24.51 -4.96 1.31
CA ASP A 73 24.99 -6.29 1.72
C ASP A 73 24.06 -7.44 1.27
N SER A 74 22.86 -7.14 0.78
CA SER A 74 21.99 -8.17 0.23
C SER A 74 22.37 -8.47 -1.21
N THR A 75 22.97 -9.62 -1.48
CA THR A 75 23.21 -10.12 -2.84
C THR A 75 21.89 -10.52 -3.49
N GLU A 76 21.14 -9.55 -4.02
CA GLU A 76 20.02 -9.80 -4.91
C GLU A 76 20.47 -9.84 -6.37
N ALA A 77 20.02 -10.87 -7.10
CA ALA A 77 20.20 -10.94 -8.54
C ALA A 77 19.39 -9.82 -9.22
N GLY A 78 20.04 -9.03 -10.07
CA GLY A 78 19.38 -7.96 -10.85
C GLY A 78 19.54 -6.54 -10.30
N MET A 79 20.49 -6.31 -9.39
CA MET A 79 20.99 -4.97 -9.11
C MET A 79 21.70 -4.37 -10.31
N GLU A 80 21.53 -3.07 -10.52
CA GLU A 80 22.34 -2.30 -11.48
C GLU A 80 23.11 -1.22 -10.70
N ASP A 81 24.42 -1.15 -10.96
CA ASP A 81 25.33 -0.22 -10.27
C ASP A 81 25.47 1.11 -11.03
N ASP A 82 24.36 1.60 -11.56
CA ASP A 82 24.18 2.95 -12.06
C ASP A 82 23.39 3.79 -11.05
N ALA A 83 23.72 5.08 -10.99
CA ALA A 83 22.88 6.06 -10.32
C ALA A 83 21.78 6.51 -11.28
N VAL A 84 20.54 6.55 -10.80
CA VAL A 84 19.37 6.96 -11.57
C VAL A 84 18.58 8.03 -10.82
N GLU A 85 18.13 9.03 -11.57
CA GLU A 85 17.28 10.10 -11.05
C GLU A 85 15.87 9.56 -10.74
N VAL A 86 15.33 9.90 -9.58
CA VAL A 86 14.11 9.29 -9.04
C VAL A 86 12.84 9.67 -9.80
N ASN A 87 12.74 10.88 -10.34
CA ASN A 87 11.57 11.32 -11.10
C ASN A 87 11.50 10.59 -12.45
N GLU A 88 12.60 10.54 -13.21
CA GLU A 88 12.68 9.81 -14.49
C GLU A 88 12.34 8.32 -14.30
N LEU A 89 12.85 7.72 -13.22
CA LEU A 89 12.56 6.32 -12.90
C LEU A 89 11.08 6.11 -12.59
N LEU A 90 10.50 6.95 -11.73
CA LEU A 90 9.10 6.83 -11.33
C LEU A 90 8.15 7.09 -12.51
N GLU A 91 8.45 8.06 -13.37
CA GLU A 91 7.67 8.35 -14.57
C GLU A 91 7.64 7.15 -15.53
N SER A 92 8.82 6.56 -15.80
CA SER A 92 8.94 5.39 -16.66
C SER A 92 8.13 4.20 -16.09
N LEU A 93 8.24 3.96 -14.78
CA LEU A 93 7.55 2.87 -14.11
C LEU A 93 6.03 3.11 -14.04
N THR A 94 5.59 4.35 -13.87
CA THR A 94 4.17 4.73 -13.88
C THR A 94 3.55 4.50 -15.27
N ARG A 95 4.28 4.82 -16.34
CA ARG A 95 3.85 4.50 -17.71
C ARG A 95 3.69 3.00 -17.90
N GLN A 96 4.66 2.21 -17.45
CA GLN A 96 4.59 0.75 -17.52
C GLN A 96 3.39 0.20 -16.74
N ALA A 97 3.09 0.73 -15.55
CA ALA A 97 1.92 0.33 -14.77
C ALA A 97 0.61 0.65 -15.51
N GLY A 98 0.52 1.79 -16.20
CA GLY A 98 -0.67 2.19 -16.94
C GLY A 98 -0.96 1.37 -18.21
N GLU A 99 0.04 0.65 -18.72
CA GLU A 99 -0.12 -0.26 -19.87
C GLU A 99 -0.74 -1.61 -19.46
N LEU A 100 -0.62 -2.01 -18.19
CA LEU A 100 -1.16 -3.24 -17.64
C LEU A 100 -2.66 -3.13 -17.33
N ARG A 101 -3.49 -2.70 -18.29
CA ARG A 101 -4.94 -2.50 -18.11
C ARG A 101 -5.68 -3.80 -17.76
N ASP A 102 -5.55 -4.22 -16.50
CA ASP A 102 -6.24 -5.32 -15.87
C ASP A 102 -7.41 -4.80 -15.03
N SER A 103 -8.45 -5.63 -14.89
CA SER A 103 -9.55 -5.31 -13.97
C SER A 103 -9.07 -5.34 -12.51
N HIS A 104 -8.15 -6.26 -12.19
CA HIS A 104 -7.65 -6.49 -10.85
C HIS A 104 -6.37 -5.68 -10.56
N PRO A 105 -6.08 -5.37 -9.29
CA PRO A 105 -4.95 -4.54 -8.93
C PRO A 105 -3.67 -5.35 -9.08
N THR A 106 -2.67 -4.75 -9.72
CA THR A 106 -1.35 -5.34 -9.94
C THR A 106 -0.29 -4.34 -9.53
N ALA A 107 0.98 -4.74 -9.55
CA ALA A 107 2.08 -3.82 -9.30
C ALA A 107 3.31 -4.18 -10.13
N VAL A 108 4.00 -3.15 -10.59
CA VAL A 108 5.30 -3.25 -11.29
C VAL A 108 6.41 -2.72 -10.41
N SER A 109 7.63 -3.22 -10.63
CA SER A 109 8.80 -2.87 -9.85
C SER A 109 9.96 -2.50 -10.74
N SER A 110 10.71 -1.48 -10.36
CA SER A 110 12.03 -1.25 -10.94
C SER A 110 13.03 -2.29 -10.42
N LYS A 111 14.18 -2.38 -11.09
CA LYS A 111 15.38 -3.01 -10.53
C LYS A 111 15.91 -2.20 -9.34
N VAL A 112 16.73 -2.84 -8.53
CA VAL A 112 17.47 -2.19 -7.43
C VAL A 112 18.61 -1.37 -8.02
N ARG A 113 18.66 -0.09 -7.67
CA ARG A 113 19.66 0.87 -8.16
C ARG A 113 20.05 1.89 -7.09
N ARG A 114 21.09 2.68 -7.37
CA ARG A 114 21.39 3.90 -6.60
C ARG A 114 20.45 5.01 -7.04
N LEU A 115 19.63 5.48 -6.10
CA LEU A 115 18.60 6.48 -6.35
C LEU A 115 19.07 7.85 -5.89
N SER A 116 18.96 8.87 -6.74
CA SER A 116 19.35 10.26 -6.46
C SER A 116 18.26 11.27 -6.85
N SER A 117 18.24 12.42 -6.19
CA SER A 117 17.45 13.59 -6.61
C SER A 117 18.13 14.37 -7.74
N ALA A 118 17.38 15.18 -8.48
CA ALA A 118 17.92 16.03 -9.56
C ALA A 118 19.03 17.00 -9.09
N ASP A 119 18.89 17.59 -7.90
CA ASP A 119 19.81 18.60 -7.37
C ASP A 119 21.04 18.03 -6.62
N SER A 120 21.36 16.74 -6.81
CA SER A 120 22.45 16.06 -6.09
C SER A 120 23.84 16.50 -6.56
N SER A 121 24.19 17.75 -6.30
CA SER A 121 25.51 18.32 -6.60
C SER A 121 26.61 17.87 -5.62
N ASP A 122 26.26 17.23 -4.49
CA ASP A 122 27.21 16.85 -3.44
C ASP A 122 27.21 15.36 -3.05
N GLY A 123 26.57 14.47 -3.82
CA GLY A 123 26.62 13.00 -3.58
C GLY A 123 26.04 12.48 -2.26
N GLN A 124 25.64 13.35 -1.32
CA GLN A 124 25.24 12.99 0.05
C GLN A 124 23.81 12.44 0.20
N GLN A 125 23.02 12.32 -0.87
CA GLN A 125 21.61 11.88 -0.77
C GLN A 125 21.29 10.74 -1.74
N GLN A 126 22.16 9.73 -1.79
CA GLN A 126 21.90 8.49 -2.51
C GLN A 126 21.50 7.37 -1.57
N ILE A 127 20.53 6.56 -1.99
CA ILE A 127 20.20 5.30 -1.33
C ILE A 127 20.19 4.16 -2.35
N TRP A 128 20.46 2.96 -1.89
CA TRP A 128 20.08 1.76 -2.63
C TRP A 128 18.60 1.48 -2.41
N GLY A 129 17.86 1.27 -3.48
CA GLY A 129 16.42 1.02 -3.40
C GLY A 129 15.77 0.72 -4.73
N ARG A 130 14.45 0.55 -4.71
CA ARG A 130 13.63 0.38 -5.90
C ARG A 130 12.25 0.99 -5.70
N PHE A 131 11.64 1.43 -6.80
CA PHE A 131 10.24 1.83 -6.80
C PHE A 131 9.33 0.65 -7.15
N HIS A 132 8.14 0.68 -6.58
CA HIS A 132 7.00 -0.12 -7.02
C HIS A 132 5.82 0.81 -7.30
N VAL A 133 5.09 0.56 -8.37
CA VAL A 133 3.84 1.27 -8.70
C VAL A 133 2.73 0.25 -8.77
N GLY A 134 1.74 0.40 -7.89
CA GLY A 134 0.55 -0.44 -7.83
C GLY A 134 -0.65 0.24 -8.49
N THR A 135 -1.45 -0.51 -9.24
CA THR A 135 -2.70 -0.03 -9.85
C THR A 135 -3.84 -0.10 -8.84
N ALA A 136 -4.89 0.69 -9.06
CA ALA A 136 -6.15 0.56 -8.35
C ALA A 136 -7.10 -0.39 -9.10
N GLU A 137 -8.05 -0.97 -8.37
CA GLU A 137 -9.20 -1.65 -8.99
C GLU A 137 -10.00 -0.65 -9.83
N VAL A 138 -10.42 -1.07 -11.03
CA VAL A 138 -11.31 -0.27 -11.86
C VAL A 138 -12.76 -0.60 -11.50
N ILE A 139 -13.32 0.17 -10.56
CA ILE A 139 -14.72 0.01 -10.13
C ILE A 139 -15.64 0.89 -11.00
N PRO A 140 -16.69 0.33 -11.64
CA PRO A 140 -17.69 1.12 -12.34
C PRO A 140 -18.37 2.15 -11.42
N ALA A 141 -18.63 3.36 -11.92
CA ALA A 141 -19.26 4.41 -11.12
C ALA A 141 -20.65 4.03 -10.56
N SER A 142 -21.36 3.10 -11.20
CA SER A 142 -22.63 2.55 -10.71
C SER A 142 -22.50 1.66 -9.48
N GLU A 143 -21.31 1.12 -9.22
CA GLU A 143 -21.01 0.17 -8.13
C GLU A 143 -20.25 0.84 -6.98
N LEU A 144 -19.66 2.01 -7.23
CA LEU A 144 -18.97 2.82 -6.23
C LEU A 144 -20.00 3.56 -5.36
N VAL A 145 -20.18 3.09 -4.12
CA VAL A 145 -21.18 3.64 -3.19
C VAL A 145 -20.54 4.63 -2.21
N ASP A 146 -19.35 4.33 -1.73
CA ASP A 146 -18.64 5.12 -0.74
C ASP A 146 -17.12 4.99 -0.96
N THR A 147 -16.34 6.01 -0.61
CA THR A 147 -14.86 5.95 -0.61
C THR A 147 -14.27 6.13 0.79
N THR A 148 -15.13 6.36 1.79
CA THR A 148 -14.75 6.49 3.19
C THR A 148 -14.11 5.19 3.67
N GLY A 149 -12.94 5.30 4.33
CA GLY A 149 -12.22 4.14 4.86
C GLY A 149 -11.48 3.29 3.82
N ALA A 150 -11.48 3.65 2.53
CA ALA A 150 -10.68 2.92 1.52
C ALA A 150 -9.18 2.95 1.84
N GLY A 151 -8.68 4.07 2.39
CA GLY A 151 -7.31 4.18 2.89
C GLY A 151 -7.03 3.25 4.08
N ASP A 152 -7.96 3.17 5.04
CA ASP A 152 -7.85 2.24 6.17
C ASP A 152 -7.87 0.78 5.71
N GLY A 153 -8.73 0.46 4.74
CA GLY A 153 -8.76 -0.84 4.08
C GLY A 153 -7.43 -1.19 3.42
N PHE A 154 -6.85 -0.23 2.67
CA PHE A 154 -5.52 -0.39 2.08
C PHE A 154 -4.47 -0.72 3.14
N ILE A 155 -4.41 0.07 4.22
CA ILE A 155 -3.47 -0.13 5.33
C ILE A 155 -3.67 -1.50 5.98
N GLY A 156 -4.92 -1.93 6.19
CA GLY A 156 -5.24 -3.26 6.71
C GLY A 156 -4.70 -4.39 5.82
N GLY A 157 -4.88 -4.27 4.50
CA GLY A 157 -4.32 -5.21 3.53
C GLY A 157 -2.79 -5.24 3.56
N VAL A 158 -2.14 -4.07 3.64
CA VAL A 158 -0.68 -3.96 3.77
C VAL A 158 -0.19 -4.62 5.07
N MET A 159 -0.84 -4.36 6.20
CA MET A 159 -0.46 -4.96 7.49
C MET A 159 -0.51 -6.49 7.43
N PHE A 160 -1.57 -7.06 6.86
CA PHE A 160 -1.67 -8.50 6.68
C PHE A 160 -0.57 -9.04 5.77
N ALA A 161 -0.33 -8.40 4.62
CA ALA A 161 0.69 -8.82 3.68
C ALA A 161 2.10 -8.83 4.28
N ILE A 162 2.42 -7.85 5.14
CA ILE A 162 3.68 -7.82 5.91
C ILE A 162 3.77 -9.04 6.83
N LEU A 163 2.70 -9.33 7.59
CA LEU A 163 2.66 -10.47 8.52
C LEU A 163 2.76 -11.82 7.79
N ALA A 164 2.17 -11.91 6.59
CA ALA A 164 2.20 -13.08 5.73
C ALA A 164 3.50 -13.22 4.91
N GLY A 165 4.43 -12.25 5.00
CA GLY A 165 5.69 -12.28 4.25
C GLY A 165 5.51 -12.23 2.73
N LEU A 166 4.48 -11.53 2.25
CA LEU A 166 4.21 -11.39 0.82
C LEU A 166 5.25 -10.48 0.16
N SER A 167 5.50 -10.70 -1.14
CA SER A 167 6.36 -9.79 -1.92
C SER A 167 5.73 -8.39 -2.02
N PRO A 168 6.52 -7.33 -2.23
CA PRO A 168 6.00 -5.97 -2.36
C PRO A 168 4.86 -5.84 -3.39
N GLN A 169 4.95 -6.51 -4.53
CA GLN A 169 3.91 -6.45 -5.56
C GLN A 169 2.59 -7.06 -5.08
N LYS A 170 2.65 -8.23 -4.42
CA LYS A 170 1.48 -8.89 -3.84
C LYS A 170 0.90 -8.08 -2.68
N LEU A 171 1.77 -7.43 -1.90
CA LEU A 171 1.37 -6.53 -0.82
C LEU A 171 0.57 -5.33 -1.36
N LEU A 172 1.07 -4.66 -2.39
CA LEU A 172 0.39 -3.50 -2.99
C LEU A 172 -0.92 -3.90 -3.66
N ALA A 173 -0.92 -5.00 -4.41
CA ALA A 173 -2.12 -5.56 -5.04
C ALA A 173 -3.19 -5.89 -3.97
N LEU A 174 -2.80 -6.57 -2.88
CA LEU A 174 -3.73 -6.90 -1.81
C LEU A 174 -4.28 -5.65 -1.12
N GLY A 175 -3.42 -4.67 -0.81
CA GLY A 175 -3.87 -3.40 -0.25
C GLY A 175 -4.93 -2.73 -1.13
N ALA A 176 -4.68 -2.65 -2.44
CA ALA A 176 -5.62 -2.07 -3.40
C ALA A 176 -6.93 -2.86 -3.51
N THR A 177 -6.88 -4.20 -3.48
CA THR A 177 -8.08 -5.05 -3.46
C THR A 177 -8.90 -4.83 -2.19
N VAL A 178 -8.26 -4.72 -1.01
CA VAL A 178 -9.02 -4.46 0.23
C VAL A 178 -9.62 -3.05 0.23
N ALA A 179 -8.90 -2.07 -0.33
CA ALA A 179 -9.41 -0.72 -0.51
C ALA A 179 -10.66 -0.69 -1.39
N SER A 180 -10.67 -1.43 -2.52
CA SER A 180 -11.80 -1.48 -3.44
C SER A 180 -13.04 -2.10 -2.79
N LEU A 181 -12.88 -3.21 -2.07
CA LEU A 181 -13.97 -3.87 -1.32
C LEU A 181 -14.61 -2.97 -0.25
N SER A 182 -13.87 -1.99 0.26
CA SER A 182 -14.40 -1.04 1.24
C SER A 182 -15.49 -0.16 0.63
N GLY A 183 -15.34 0.23 -0.64
CA GLY A 183 -16.25 1.15 -1.33
C GLY A 183 -17.40 0.53 -2.12
N LEU A 184 -17.43 -0.80 -2.25
CA LEU A 184 -18.49 -1.52 -2.96
C LEU A 184 -19.81 -1.56 -2.17
N ASN A 185 -20.91 -1.67 -2.91
CA ASN A 185 -22.24 -1.94 -2.35
C ASN A 185 -22.21 -3.19 -1.43
N PRO A 186 -22.78 -3.13 -0.21
CA PRO A 186 -22.84 -4.28 0.70
C PRO A 186 -23.40 -5.57 0.09
N GLN A 187 -24.30 -5.48 -0.89
CA GLN A 187 -24.85 -6.66 -1.57
C GLN A 187 -23.85 -7.33 -2.52
N LEU A 188 -22.89 -6.57 -3.07
CA LEU A 188 -21.82 -7.08 -3.92
C LEU A 188 -20.65 -7.65 -3.09
N LYS A 189 -20.46 -7.19 -1.84
CA LYS A 189 -19.42 -7.74 -0.93
C LYS A 189 -19.59 -9.23 -0.64
N ALA A 190 -20.80 -9.78 -0.84
CA ALA A 190 -21.13 -11.18 -0.61
C ALA A 190 -20.87 -12.09 -1.84
N VAL A 191 -20.58 -11.51 -3.00
CA VAL A 191 -20.45 -12.23 -4.27
C VAL A 191 -19.05 -11.94 -4.82
N GLU A 192 -18.24 -12.99 -4.97
CA GLU A 192 -16.86 -12.98 -5.52
C GLU A 192 -15.71 -12.71 -4.53
N THR A 193 -15.32 -13.77 -3.81
CA THR A 193 -13.97 -13.91 -3.26
C THR A 193 -13.02 -14.41 -4.35
N VAL A 194 -12.64 -13.55 -5.31
CA VAL A 194 -11.52 -13.84 -6.23
C VAL A 194 -10.22 -13.39 -5.59
N VAL A 195 -9.87 -14.02 -4.47
CA VAL A 195 -8.48 -14.12 -4.05
C VAL A 195 -8.34 -15.48 -3.40
N ASN A 196 -7.33 -16.25 -3.83
CA ASN A 196 -6.97 -17.54 -3.25
C ASN A 196 -6.34 -17.36 -1.84
N ILE A 197 -6.95 -16.50 -1.03
CA ILE A 197 -6.68 -16.33 0.39
C ILE A 197 -7.58 -17.36 1.08
N PRO A 198 -7.05 -18.22 1.97
CA PRO A 198 -7.84 -19.26 2.61
C PRO A 198 -9.15 -18.67 3.17
N PHE A 199 -10.27 -19.32 2.82
CA PHE A 199 -11.68 -18.95 3.03
C PHE A 199 -12.01 -18.39 4.44
N VAL A 200 -11.20 -18.72 5.44
CA VAL A 200 -11.26 -18.21 6.82
C VAL A 200 -11.05 -16.68 6.91
N PHE A 201 -10.42 -16.08 5.90
CA PHE A 201 -10.04 -14.66 5.90
C PHE A 201 -11.17 -13.74 5.42
N CYS A 202 -12.02 -14.19 4.50
CA CYS A 202 -13.12 -13.38 3.98
C CYS A 202 -14.13 -13.07 5.10
N ASP A 203 -14.50 -14.07 5.89
CA ASP A 203 -15.46 -13.87 6.99
C ASP A 203 -14.90 -13.01 8.12
N LEU A 204 -13.63 -13.15 8.51
CA LEU A 204 -13.07 -12.39 9.64
C LEU A 204 -12.82 -10.93 9.26
N MET A 205 -12.36 -10.66 8.05
CA MET A 205 -12.07 -9.31 7.58
C MET A 205 -13.35 -8.56 7.16
N ILE A 206 -14.32 -9.24 6.54
CA ILE A 206 -15.67 -8.70 6.34
C ILE A 206 -16.34 -8.47 7.70
N HIS A 207 -16.23 -9.37 8.68
CA HIS A 207 -16.75 -9.11 10.02
C HIS A 207 -16.08 -7.91 10.71
N PHE A 208 -14.78 -7.69 10.52
CA PHE A 208 -14.05 -6.57 11.13
C PHE A 208 -14.37 -5.23 10.44
N LEU A 209 -14.48 -5.22 9.11
CA LEU A 209 -14.91 -4.07 8.32
C LEU A 209 -16.39 -3.76 8.54
N CYS A 210 -17.28 -4.76 8.63
CA CYS A 210 -18.70 -4.58 8.92
C CYS A 210 -18.97 -4.17 10.38
N ARG A 211 -18.22 -4.68 11.36
CA ARG A 211 -18.40 -4.28 12.78
C ARG A 211 -17.96 -2.84 13.06
N SER A 212 -17.06 -2.28 12.26
CA SER A 212 -16.58 -0.91 12.45
C SER A 212 -17.56 0.16 11.92
N TYR A 213 -18.55 -0.23 11.10
CA TYR A 213 -19.50 0.69 10.45
C TYR A 213 -20.99 0.43 10.75
N LEU A 214 -21.34 -0.54 11.60
CA LEU A 214 -22.72 -0.80 12.03
C LEU A 214 -22.87 -0.72 13.55
N ILE A 215 -22.83 0.50 14.09
CA ILE A 215 -23.64 0.84 15.28
C ILE A 215 -24.91 1.53 14.78
N SER A 216 -25.87 0.72 14.35
CA SER A 216 -27.26 0.88 14.77
C SER A 216 -28.06 -0.37 14.37
N SER A 217 -28.33 -1.18 15.38
CA SER A 217 -29.50 -2.07 15.46
C SER A 217 -29.55 -3.26 14.48
N VAL A 218 -29.45 -4.49 15.00
CA VAL A 218 -30.41 -5.61 14.78
C VAL A 218 -29.81 -6.91 15.33
N SER A 219 -30.67 -7.66 16.02
CA SER A 219 -30.41 -8.83 16.87
C SER A 219 -29.63 -9.99 16.24
N ILE A 220 -28.65 -10.48 16.99
CA ILE A 220 -28.08 -11.82 16.84
C ILE A 220 -29.15 -12.85 17.24
N LYS A 221 -29.77 -13.53 16.26
CA LYS A 221 -30.40 -14.84 16.52
C LYS A 221 -29.38 -15.91 16.19
N MET A 222 -28.86 -16.54 17.25
CA MET A 222 -28.00 -17.71 17.23
C MET A 222 -28.62 -18.83 16.40
N LEU A 223 -27.83 -19.40 15.49
CA LEU A 223 -28.11 -20.68 14.84
C LEU A 223 -28.07 -21.80 15.90
N HIS A 224 -29.12 -22.62 15.92
CA HIS A 224 -29.23 -23.86 16.70
C HIS A 224 -28.32 -24.98 16.11
N PRO A 225 -27.96 -26.02 16.90
CA PRO A 225 -26.92 -26.98 16.54
C PRO A 225 -27.39 -28.03 15.52
N LEU A 226 -26.46 -28.43 14.64
CA LEU A 226 -26.60 -29.56 13.72
C LEU A 226 -26.79 -30.87 14.50
N SER A 227 -27.88 -31.58 14.23
CA SER A 227 -28.06 -32.97 14.64
C SER A 227 -27.17 -33.89 13.81
N ILE A 228 -26.28 -34.62 14.47
CA ILE A 228 -25.58 -35.76 13.87
C ILE A 228 -26.54 -36.95 13.91
N SER A 229 -26.92 -37.48 12.74
CA SER A 229 -27.57 -38.78 12.62
C SER A 229 -26.48 -39.82 12.34
N THR A 230 -26.21 -40.66 13.33
CA THR A 230 -25.51 -41.93 13.17
C THR A 230 -26.39 -42.92 12.41
N TYR A 231 -25.78 -43.65 11.47
CA TYR A 231 -26.15 -45.04 11.18
C TYR A 231 -25.08 -45.94 11.79
#